data_AF-A0A7S3RU71-F1
#
_entry.id   AF-A0A7S3RU71-F1
#
_cell.length_a   1.000
_cell.length_b   1.000
_cell.length_c   1.000
_cell.angle_alpha   90.00
_cell.angle_beta   90.00
_cell.angle_gamma   90.00
#
_symmetry.space_group_name_H-M   'P 1'
#
loop_
_entity.id
_entity.type
_entity.pdbx_description
1 polymer ?
#
loop_
_entity_poly.entity_id
_entity_poly.type
_entity_poly.pdbx_seq_one_letter_code
_entity_poly.pdbx_strand_id
1 'polypeptide(L)'
;MRRLFETGRLLIDCCAEQGALRPGREGWRSAVRVRALHARVRRRLLLRGASGGEAWDCARDGVPINQEDQAVTLLAFSYNVLAGLELIRGGPVPEEEERAYLHLWRWVGRLLGLRDELNPCRAGMPLAKATLESIVLHLLHPDALSVRVAHHLLRAPRSSDAAFERSASMTRLLVGDELGDALELPWSLPGRRRARWALLVLRAYGALCGSTLFGGPLCWLHRSLMRAVQRAEGVETFVGRRPELQSASRCGGGGGSSSASHSTSASGGEVSLARRVYSIVRVWGL
;
A
#
# COMPACT_ATOMS: atom_id res chain seq x y z
N MET A 1 8.16 -14.36 -0.41
CA MET A 1 7.13 -13.58 -1.14
C MET A 1 5.72 -13.67 -0.57
N ARG A 2 5.21 -14.84 -0.14
CA ARG A 2 3.82 -14.98 0.37
C ARG A 2 3.36 -13.90 1.37
N ARG A 3 4.16 -13.60 2.38
CA ARG A 3 3.82 -12.58 3.41
C ARG A 3 3.78 -11.14 2.89
N LEU A 4 4.60 -10.81 1.89
CA LEU A 4 4.57 -9.49 1.25
C LEU A 4 3.25 -9.30 0.50
N PHE A 5 2.85 -10.33 -0.25
CA PHE A 5 1.58 -10.33 -0.99
C PHE A 5 0.36 -10.31 -0.07
N GLU A 6 0.45 -10.87 1.14
CA GLU A 6 -0.59 -10.77 2.15
C GLU A 6 -0.84 -9.30 2.60
N THR A 7 0.21 -8.47 2.72
CA THR A 7 0.07 -7.03 2.98
C THR A 7 -0.44 -6.26 1.77
N GLY A 8 0.08 -6.56 0.57
CA GLY A 8 -0.41 -5.96 -0.68
C GLY A 8 -1.90 -6.22 -0.92
N ARG A 9 -2.38 -7.39 -0.49
CA ARG A 9 -3.80 -7.74 -0.59
C ARG A 9 -4.70 -6.87 0.28
N LEU A 10 -4.27 -6.49 1.49
CA LEU A 10 -5.03 -5.55 2.34
C LEU A 10 -5.28 -4.24 1.60
N LEU A 11 -4.26 -3.69 0.94
CA LEU A 11 -4.36 -2.44 0.18
C LEU A 11 -5.41 -2.56 -0.93
N ILE A 12 -5.31 -3.62 -1.71
CA ILE A 12 -6.22 -3.89 -2.82
C ILE A 12 -7.65 -4.03 -2.27
N ASP A 13 -7.85 -4.86 -1.25
CA ASP A 13 -9.18 -5.11 -0.69
C ASP A 13 -9.82 -3.83 -0.11
N CYS A 14 -9.02 -2.93 0.48
CA CYS A 14 -9.51 -1.69 1.09
C CYS A 14 -9.84 -0.60 0.04
N CYS A 15 -9.11 -0.57 -1.07
CA CYS A 15 -9.17 0.50 -2.07
C CYS A 15 -9.87 0.11 -3.37
N ALA A 16 -10.18 -1.18 -3.59
CA ALA A 16 -10.66 -1.67 -4.89
C ALA A 16 -12.06 -1.17 -5.28
N GLU A 17 -12.94 -1.04 -4.30
CA GLU A 17 -14.33 -0.72 -4.54
C GLU A 17 -14.83 0.34 -3.57
N GLN A 18 -15.76 1.17 -4.04
CA GLN A 18 -16.50 2.05 -3.15
C GLN A 18 -17.27 1.23 -2.12
N GLY A 19 -17.16 1.62 -0.86
CA GLY A 19 -17.79 0.90 0.25
C GLY A 19 -17.12 -0.43 0.62
N ALA A 20 -15.91 -0.73 0.11
CA ALA A 20 -15.17 -1.95 0.49
C ALA A 20 -14.89 -2.07 2.00
N LEU A 21 -14.90 -0.94 2.72
CA LEU A 21 -14.70 -0.88 4.17
C LEU A 21 -16.00 -0.88 4.99
N ARG A 22 -17.17 -0.99 4.34
CA ARG A 22 -18.44 -1.20 5.07
C ARG A 22 -18.38 -2.54 5.81
N PRO A 23 -19.01 -2.66 7.00
CA PRO A 23 -19.03 -3.91 7.75
C PRO A 23 -19.41 -5.11 6.89
N GLY A 24 -18.62 -6.18 6.96
CA GLY A 24 -18.84 -7.41 6.19
C GLY A 24 -18.36 -7.40 4.73
N ARG A 25 -17.95 -6.26 4.16
CA ARG A 25 -17.32 -6.20 2.82
C ARG A 25 -15.86 -6.65 2.86
N GLU A 26 -15.27 -6.88 1.69
CA GLU A 26 -13.97 -7.56 1.58
C GLU A 26 -12.84 -6.77 2.28
N GLY A 27 -12.73 -5.47 2.06
CA GLY A 27 -11.76 -4.61 2.73
C GLY A 27 -11.91 -4.62 4.26
N TRP A 28 -13.15 -4.55 4.75
CA TRP A 28 -13.44 -4.67 6.19
C TRP A 28 -13.00 -6.02 6.75
N ARG A 29 -13.35 -7.13 6.07
CA ARG A 29 -12.95 -8.49 6.47
C ARG A 29 -11.44 -8.65 6.45
N SER A 30 -10.77 -8.09 5.45
CA SER A 30 -9.31 -8.12 5.29
C SER A 30 -8.63 -7.40 6.46
N ALA A 31 -9.07 -6.18 6.80
CA ALA A 31 -8.55 -5.43 7.94
C ALA A 31 -8.74 -6.16 9.28
N VAL A 32 -9.93 -6.75 9.52
CA VAL A 32 -10.19 -7.53 10.75
C VAL A 32 -9.31 -8.78 10.82
N ARG A 33 -9.09 -9.48 9.70
CA ARG A 33 -8.17 -10.63 9.63
C ARG A 33 -6.74 -10.22 9.97
N VAL A 34 -6.27 -9.09 9.44
CA VAL A 34 -4.93 -8.56 9.75
C VAL A 34 -4.82 -8.20 11.23
N ARG A 35 -5.85 -7.60 11.84
CA ARG A 35 -5.86 -7.36 13.29
C ARG A 35 -5.74 -8.64 14.11
N ALA A 36 -6.47 -9.69 13.73
CA ALA A 36 -6.36 -10.99 14.38
C ALA A 36 -4.97 -11.63 14.17
N LEU A 37 -4.38 -11.47 12.98
CA LEU A 37 -3.02 -11.90 12.69
C LEU A 37 -2.00 -11.18 13.58
N HIS A 38 -2.11 -9.84 13.72
CA HIS A 38 -1.24 -9.07 14.60
C HIS A 38 -1.31 -9.57 16.05
N ALA A 39 -2.51 -9.82 16.58
CA ALA A 39 -2.68 -10.38 17.92
C ALA A 39 -2.01 -11.76 18.06
N ARG A 40 -2.16 -12.65 17.06
CA ARG A 40 -1.52 -13.97 17.06
C ARG A 40 0.00 -13.89 16.98
N VAL A 41 0.54 -13.01 16.14
CA VAL A 41 1.99 -12.80 16.01
C VAL A 41 2.57 -12.22 17.29
N ARG A 42 1.94 -11.19 17.87
CA ARG A 42 2.35 -10.62 19.16
C ARG A 42 2.41 -11.68 20.24
N ARG A 43 1.35 -12.48 20.41
CA ARG A 43 1.33 -13.58 21.40
C ARG A 43 2.45 -14.59 21.13
N ARG A 44 2.70 -14.95 19.88
CA ARG A 44 3.77 -15.90 19.52
C ARG A 44 5.16 -15.36 19.86
N LEU A 45 5.44 -14.08 19.58
CA LEU A 45 6.73 -13.47 19.88
C LEU A 45 6.98 -13.40 21.39
N LEU A 46 5.96 -13.02 22.17
CA LEU A 46 6.05 -12.97 23.63
C LEU A 46 6.27 -14.36 24.27
N LEU A 47 5.72 -15.42 23.68
CA LEU A 47 5.89 -16.79 24.18
C LEU A 47 7.14 -17.51 23.62
N ARG A 48 7.90 -16.87 22.73
CA ARG A 48 9.03 -17.50 22.02
C ARG A 48 10.14 -17.95 22.98
N GLY A 49 10.45 -17.13 23.99
CA GLY A 49 11.42 -17.44 25.03
C GLY A 49 11.07 -18.70 25.81
N ALA A 50 9.78 -18.88 26.12
CA ALA A 50 9.28 -20.06 26.83
C ALA A 50 9.29 -21.34 25.99
N SER A 51 9.46 -21.21 24.66
CA SER A 51 9.44 -22.32 23.69
C SER A 51 10.84 -22.70 23.20
N GLY A 52 11.90 -22.27 23.90
CA GLY A 52 13.30 -22.58 23.55
C GLY A 52 13.92 -21.72 22.43
N GLY A 53 13.23 -20.66 21.99
CA GLY A 53 13.82 -19.65 21.09
C GLY A 53 14.32 -18.42 21.85
N GLU A 54 15.00 -17.52 21.14
CA GLU A 54 15.38 -16.22 21.69
C GLU A 54 14.13 -15.42 22.12
N ALA A 55 14.13 -14.95 23.37
CA ALA A 55 13.03 -14.18 23.94
C ALA A 55 12.96 -12.78 23.32
N TRP A 56 11.74 -12.25 23.18
CA TRP A 56 11.57 -10.86 22.76
C TRP A 56 11.92 -9.91 23.91
N ASP A 57 12.80 -8.94 23.65
CA ASP A 57 13.21 -7.95 24.63
C ASP A 57 12.19 -6.80 24.68
N CYS A 58 11.19 -6.93 25.57
CA CYS A 58 10.17 -5.89 25.73
C CYS A 58 10.72 -4.59 26.37
N ALA A 59 11.86 -4.66 27.06
CA ALA A 59 12.44 -3.48 27.71
C ALA A 59 13.12 -2.58 26.68
N ARG A 60 13.81 -3.20 25.71
CA ARG A 60 14.45 -2.50 24.60
C ARG A 60 13.48 -2.14 23.48
N ASP A 61 12.70 -3.12 23.00
CA ASP A 61 11.92 -2.99 21.75
C ASP A 61 10.42 -2.72 21.98
N GLY A 62 10.00 -2.60 23.25
CA GLY A 62 8.59 -2.51 23.61
C GLY A 62 7.80 -3.78 23.31
N VAL A 63 6.47 -3.72 23.41
CA VAL A 63 5.60 -4.86 23.06
C VAL A 63 5.57 -5.02 21.54
N PRO A 64 5.67 -6.25 20.98
CA PRO A 64 5.66 -6.42 19.53
C PRO A 64 4.38 -5.88 18.88
N ILE A 65 4.53 -5.17 17.75
CA ILE A 65 3.41 -4.57 17.00
C ILE A 65 2.67 -3.57 17.91
N ASN A 66 3.38 -2.72 18.64
CA ASN A 66 2.76 -1.74 19.52
C ASN A 66 2.01 -0.66 18.71
N GLN A 67 1.43 0.34 19.39
CA GLN A 67 0.64 1.38 18.71
C GLN A 67 1.51 2.29 17.82
N GLU A 68 2.78 2.49 18.17
CA GLU A 68 3.73 3.26 17.38
C GLU A 68 4.14 2.50 16.11
N ASP A 69 4.46 1.21 16.22
CA ASP A 69 4.72 0.31 15.08
C ASP A 69 3.54 0.32 14.11
N GLN A 70 2.31 0.28 14.64
CA GLN A 70 1.09 0.35 13.85
C GLN A 70 0.92 1.73 13.19
N ALA A 71 1.25 2.81 13.88
CA ALA A 71 1.16 4.18 13.35
C ALA A 71 2.16 4.43 12.22
N VAL A 72 3.43 4.05 12.38
CA VAL A 72 4.44 4.21 11.31
C VAL A 72 4.12 3.35 10.10
N THR A 73 3.63 2.13 10.32
CA THR A 73 3.19 1.26 9.22
C THR A 73 1.97 1.85 8.51
N LEU A 74 1.03 2.47 9.23
CA LEU A 74 -0.11 3.18 8.63
C LEU A 74 0.37 4.37 7.77
N LEU A 75 1.38 5.10 8.24
CA LEU A 75 1.97 6.24 7.53
C LEU A 75 2.67 5.84 6.22
N ALA A 76 3.27 4.65 6.18
CA ALA A 76 3.86 4.10 4.97
C ALA A 76 2.84 3.93 3.83
N PHE A 77 1.56 3.68 4.14
CA PHE A 77 0.50 3.53 3.13
C PHE A 77 -0.39 4.77 2.97
N SER A 78 -0.25 5.77 3.85
CA SER A 78 -1.07 6.98 3.84
C SER A 78 -0.23 8.20 3.45
N TYR A 79 0.44 8.81 4.41
CA TYR A 79 1.26 10.00 4.20
C TYR A 79 2.35 9.80 3.14
N ASN A 80 3.11 8.69 3.19
CA ASN A 80 4.18 8.45 2.22
C ASN A 80 3.66 8.29 0.78
N VAL A 81 2.43 7.78 0.61
CA VAL A 81 1.80 7.71 -0.71
C VAL A 81 1.46 9.11 -1.21
N LEU A 82 0.91 9.98 -0.35
CA LEU A 82 0.65 11.38 -0.71
C LEU A 82 1.94 12.13 -1.04
N ALA A 83 2.97 12.03 -0.19
CA ALA A 83 4.28 12.65 -0.44
C ALA A 83 4.91 12.14 -1.75
N GLY A 84 4.80 10.85 -2.03
CA GLY A 84 5.24 10.25 -3.30
C GLY A 84 4.45 10.78 -4.49
N LEU A 85 3.14 10.97 -4.36
CA LEU A 85 2.29 11.57 -5.39
C LEU A 85 2.67 13.03 -5.64
N GLU A 86 2.94 13.83 -4.60
CA GLU A 86 3.41 15.21 -4.75
C GLU A 86 4.76 15.26 -5.46
N LEU A 87 5.66 14.34 -5.12
CA LEU A 87 6.94 14.19 -5.80
C LEU A 87 6.76 13.84 -7.28
N ILE A 88 5.86 12.92 -7.63
CA ILE A 88 5.59 12.53 -9.02
C ILE A 88 4.85 13.64 -9.78
N ARG A 89 3.93 14.34 -9.13
CA ARG A 89 3.14 15.41 -9.75
C ARG A 89 3.92 16.72 -9.89
N GLY A 90 4.92 16.93 -9.04
CA GLY A 90 5.68 18.18 -8.96
C GLY A 90 4.95 19.30 -8.21
N GLY A 91 3.99 18.96 -7.34
CA GLY A 91 3.23 19.94 -6.55
C GLY A 91 2.23 19.30 -5.59
N PRO A 92 1.61 20.10 -4.70
CA PRO A 92 0.82 19.60 -3.58
C PRO A 92 -0.48 18.90 -4.00
N VAL A 93 -0.87 17.79 -3.37
CA VAL A 93 -2.18 17.18 -3.67
C VAL A 93 -3.29 18.16 -3.26
N PRO A 94 -4.41 18.27 -4.02
CA PRO A 94 -5.52 19.12 -3.60
C PRO A 94 -5.98 18.78 -2.17
N GLU A 95 -6.21 19.79 -1.35
CA GLU A 95 -6.45 19.62 0.08
C GLU A 95 -7.65 18.71 0.39
N GLU A 96 -8.71 18.79 -0.41
CA GLU A 96 -9.88 17.90 -0.28
C GLU A 96 -9.52 16.43 -0.55
N GLU A 97 -8.74 16.18 -1.59
CA GLU A 97 -8.29 14.82 -1.94
C GLU A 97 -7.36 14.26 -0.85
N GLU A 98 -6.44 15.09 -0.35
CA GLU A 98 -5.57 14.76 0.78
C GLU A 98 -6.37 14.37 2.02
N ARG A 99 -7.31 15.22 2.44
CA ARG A 99 -8.18 14.98 3.61
C ARG A 99 -9.00 13.71 3.45
N ALA A 100 -9.57 13.47 2.27
CA ALA A 100 -10.34 12.27 1.98
C ALA A 100 -9.47 11.00 2.09
N TYR A 101 -8.23 11.05 1.58
CA TYR A 101 -7.31 9.92 1.63
C TYR A 101 -6.80 9.63 3.05
N LEU A 102 -6.47 10.67 3.82
CA LEU A 102 -6.10 10.50 5.22
C LEU A 102 -7.28 10.02 6.07
N HIS A 103 -8.51 10.46 5.78
CA HIS A 103 -9.70 9.96 6.46
C HIS A 103 -9.92 8.45 6.21
N LEU A 104 -9.75 7.99 4.97
CA LEU A 104 -9.78 6.57 4.62
C LEU A 104 -8.81 5.77 5.48
N TRP A 105 -7.56 6.23 5.57
CA TRP A 105 -6.52 5.55 6.34
C TRP A 105 -6.69 5.67 7.85
N ARG A 106 -7.26 6.77 8.36
CA ARG A 106 -7.68 6.87 9.77
C ARG A 106 -8.69 5.77 10.11
N TRP A 107 -9.66 5.55 9.22
CA TRP A 107 -10.66 4.49 9.40
C TRP A 107 -10.04 3.08 9.35
N VAL A 108 -9.16 2.82 8.37
CA VAL A 108 -8.41 1.54 8.31
C VAL A 108 -7.58 1.33 9.58
N GLY A 109 -6.90 2.36 10.08
CA GLY A 109 -6.16 2.32 11.34
C GLY A 109 -7.04 1.91 12.52
N ARG A 110 -8.25 2.46 12.63
CA ARG A 110 -9.22 2.04 13.66
C ARG A 110 -9.61 0.56 13.52
N LEU A 111 -9.87 0.07 12.30
CA LEU A 111 -10.17 -1.35 12.07
C LEU A 111 -9.02 -2.26 12.50
N LEU A 112 -7.78 -1.83 12.27
CA LEU A 112 -6.56 -2.53 12.68
C LEU A 112 -6.28 -2.45 14.20
N GLY A 113 -7.06 -1.65 14.95
CA GLY A 113 -6.94 -1.51 16.41
C GLY A 113 -6.00 -0.39 16.86
N LEU A 114 -5.66 0.55 15.98
CA LEU A 114 -4.97 1.78 16.37
C LEU A 114 -5.95 2.72 17.10
N ARG A 115 -5.57 3.18 18.29
CA ARG A 115 -6.34 4.15 19.07
C ARG A 115 -6.38 5.48 18.32
N ASP A 116 -7.54 6.11 18.27
CA ASP A 116 -7.73 7.31 17.46
C ASP A 116 -6.89 8.50 17.93
N GLU A 117 -6.69 8.62 19.25
CA GLU A 117 -5.79 9.58 19.90
C GLU A 117 -4.34 9.46 19.43
N LEU A 118 -3.89 8.24 19.10
CA LEU A 118 -2.56 7.93 18.55
C LEU A 118 -2.55 7.82 17.02
N ASN A 119 -3.67 8.06 16.35
CA ASN A 119 -3.77 7.89 14.91
C ASN A 119 -3.19 9.12 14.19
N PRO A 120 -2.10 8.99 13.42
CA PRO A 120 -1.43 10.14 12.82
C PRO A 120 -2.24 10.77 11.67
N CYS A 121 -3.21 10.05 11.11
CA CYS A 121 -4.09 10.56 10.06
C CYS A 121 -5.27 11.40 10.60
N ARG A 122 -5.35 11.64 11.92
CA ARG A 122 -6.51 12.31 12.55
C ARG A 122 -6.62 13.81 12.28
N ALA A 123 -5.53 14.47 11.90
CA ALA A 123 -5.46 15.93 11.77
C ALA A 123 -4.71 16.40 10.51
N GLY A 124 -4.85 15.69 9.38
CA GLY A 124 -4.28 16.11 8.10
C GLY A 124 -2.78 15.86 7.93
N MET A 125 -2.21 16.32 6.81
CA MET A 125 -0.79 16.15 6.50
C MET A 125 0.18 16.66 7.56
N PRO A 126 -0.01 17.83 8.21
CA PRO A 126 0.98 18.34 9.17
C PRO A 126 1.24 17.39 10.34
N LEU A 127 0.18 16.82 10.93
CA LEU A 127 0.32 15.84 12.01
C LEU A 127 0.92 14.53 11.50
N ALA A 128 0.48 14.05 10.34
CA ALA A 128 0.96 12.82 9.76
C ALA A 128 2.47 12.89 9.45
N LYS A 129 2.91 14.01 8.87
CA LYS A 129 4.31 14.33 8.60
C LYS A 129 5.13 14.38 9.89
N ALA A 130 4.72 15.22 10.85
CA ALA A 130 5.45 15.39 12.11
C ALA A 130 5.58 14.07 12.88
N THR A 131 4.52 13.25 12.87
CA THR A 131 4.56 11.92 13.50
C THR A 131 5.54 10.99 12.80
N LEU A 132 5.53 10.96 11.45
CA LEU A 132 6.48 10.13 10.71
C LEU A 132 7.92 10.57 10.98
N GLU A 133 8.21 11.87 10.89
CA GLU A 133 9.55 12.42 11.12
C GLU A 133 10.04 12.10 12.54
N SER A 134 9.18 12.28 13.55
CA SER A 134 9.49 11.93 14.94
C SER A 134 9.82 10.44 15.11
N ILE A 135 9.06 9.55 14.46
CA ILE A 135 9.28 8.10 14.55
C ILE A 135 10.57 7.71 13.82
N VAL A 136 10.77 8.22 12.60
CA VAL A 136 11.94 7.90 11.78
C VAL A 136 13.24 8.25 12.51
N LEU A 137 13.29 9.39 13.21
CA LEU A 137 14.48 9.83 13.94
C LEU A 137 14.97 8.86 15.04
N HIS A 138 14.11 8.00 15.58
CA HIS A 138 14.50 7.12 16.69
C HIS A 138 14.27 5.61 16.42
N LEU A 139 13.41 5.22 15.48
CA LEU A 139 13.20 3.82 15.11
C LEU A 139 13.97 3.39 13.86
N LEU A 140 14.32 4.31 12.97
CA LEU A 140 14.88 3.94 11.67
C LEU A 140 16.40 3.74 11.74
N HIS A 141 16.81 2.61 12.28
CA HIS A 141 18.21 2.16 12.32
C HIS A 141 18.36 0.90 11.49
N PRO A 142 18.67 1.01 10.18
CA PRO A 142 18.86 -0.15 9.33
C PRO A 142 19.92 -1.10 9.89
N ASP A 143 19.56 -2.37 9.97
CA ASP A 143 20.42 -3.45 10.44
C ASP A 143 20.61 -4.50 9.34
N ALA A 144 21.43 -5.52 9.62
CA ALA A 144 21.70 -6.60 8.68
C ALA A 144 20.41 -7.31 8.21
N LEU A 145 19.36 -7.37 9.04
CA LEU A 145 18.07 -7.93 8.65
C LEU A 145 17.36 -7.02 7.63
N SER A 146 17.32 -5.71 7.89
CA SER A 146 16.71 -4.71 7.03
C SER A 146 17.35 -4.69 5.65
N VAL A 147 18.69 -4.75 5.58
CA VAL A 147 19.45 -4.89 4.32
C VAL A 147 18.99 -6.13 3.55
N ARG A 148 19.00 -7.32 4.18
CA ARG A 148 18.59 -8.56 3.51
C ARG A 148 17.16 -8.49 3.00
N VAL A 149 16.23 -7.98 3.80
CA VAL A 149 14.83 -7.85 3.42
C VAL A 149 14.70 -6.88 2.24
N ALA A 150 15.31 -5.70 2.30
CA ALA A 150 15.28 -4.72 1.21
C ALA A 150 15.80 -5.32 -0.10
N HIS A 151 16.96 -5.98 -0.08
CA HIS A 151 17.55 -6.62 -1.25
C HIS A 151 16.65 -7.73 -1.83
N HIS A 152 16.07 -8.57 -0.97
CA HIS A 152 15.12 -9.59 -1.42
C HIS A 152 13.86 -9.00 -2.05
N LEU A 153 13.35 -7.88 -1.52
CA LEU A 153 12.18 -7.19 -2.07
C LEU A 153 12.48 -6.54 -3.42
N LEU A 154 13.64 -5.89 -3.56
CA LEU A 154 14.04 -5.23 -4.81
C LEU A 154 14.36 -6.23 -5.94
N ARG A 155 14.75 -7.46 -5.59
CA ARG A 155 14.94 -8.57 -6.55
C ARG A 155 13.64 -9.32 -6.87
N ALA A 156 12.55 -9.05 -6.14
CA ALA A 156 11.29 -9.79 -6.28
C ALA A 156 10.63 -9.69 -7.67
N PRO A 157 10.51 -8.48 -8.29
CA PRO A 157 9.73 -8.34 -9.51
C PRO A 157 10.41 -9.00 -10.71
N ARG A 158 11.75 -8.97 -10.74
CA ARG A 158 12.61 -9.58 -11.76
C ARG A 158 13.99 -9.86 -11.15
N SER A 159 14.48 -11.10 -11.27
CA SER A 159 15.71 -11.55 -10.62
C SER A 159 17.02 -11.09 -11.28
N SER A 160 16.97 -10.27 -12.33
CA SER A 160 18.18 -9.81 -13.02
C SER A 160 18.85 -8.63 -12.31
N ASP A 161 20.18 -8.59 -12.35
CA ASP A 161 20.95 -7.51 -11.71
C ASP A 161 20.61 -6.14 -12.31
N ALA A 162 20.36 -6.07 -13.62
CA ALA A 162 19.89 -4.83 -14.25
C ALA A 162 18.53 -4.36 -13.72
N ALA A 163 17.63 -5.27 -13.34
CA ALA A 163 16.34 -4.92 -12.75
C ALA A 163 16.49 -4.51 -11.28
N PHE A 164 17.37 -5.19 -10.55
CA PHE A 164 17.75 -4.81 -9.19
C PHE A 164 18.34 -3.40 -9.15
N GLU A 165 19.33 -3.09 -9.99
CA GLU A 165 19.96 -1.77 -10.12
C GLU A 165 18.95 -0.65 -10.43
N ARG A 166 17.98 -0.92 -11.30
CA ARG A 166 16.90 0.03 -11.59
C ARG A 166 16.02 0.28 -10.37
N SER A 167 15.64 -0.79 -9.66
CA SER A 167 14.79 -0.71 -8.48
C SER A 167 15.51 -0.02 -7.32
N ALA A 168 16.80 -0.32 -7.13
CA ALA A 168 17.66 0.36 -6.17
C ALA A 168 17.81 1.85 -6.48
N SER A 169 18.09 2.21 -7.75
CA SER A 169 18.20 3.60 -8.18
C SER A 169 16.91 4.40 -7.95
N MET A 170 15.74 3.79 -8.21
CA MET A 170 14.45 4.40 -7.92
C MET A 170 14.22 4.53 -6.41
N THR A 171 14.54 3.49 -5.64
CA THR A 171 14.41 3.50 -4.18
C THR A 171 15.23 4.62 -3.57
N ARG A 172 16.51 4.76 -3.94
CA ARG A 172 17.38 5.86 -3.49
C ARG A 172 16.84 7.26 -3.85
N LEU A 173 16.11 7.38 -4.96
CA LEU A 173 15.47 8.65 -5.33
C LEU A 173 14.29 8.98 -4.39
N LEU A 174 13.56 7.97 -3.94
CA LEU A 174 12.36 8.12 -3.10
C LEU A 174 12.69 8.27 -1.62
N VAL A 175 13.64 7.47 -1.11
CA VAL A 175 13.96 7.43 0.33
C VAL A 175 15.18 8.27 0.70
N GLY A 176 15.96 8.74 -0.28
CA GLY A 176 17.18 9.50 -0.06
C GLY A 176 18.45 8.65 -0.12
N ASP A 177 19.59 9.32 -0.22
CA ASP A 177 20.91 8.66 -0.32
C ASP A 177 21.34 8.04 1.00
N GLU A 178 21.12 8.73 2.13
CA GLU A 178 21.52 8.26 3.45
C GLU A 178 20.90 6.91 3.80
N LEU A 179 19.58 6.77 3.63
CA LEU A 179 18.90 5.49 3.82
C LEU A 179 19.28 4.47 2.73
N GLY A 180 19.56 4.94 1.52
CA GLY A 180 20.09 4.09 0.45
C GLY A 180 21.44 3.46 0.81
N ASP A 181 22.33 4.23 1.43
CA ASP A 181 23.65 3.78 1.89
C ASP A 181 23.51 2.84 3.08
N ALA A 182 22.67 3.17 4.05
CA ALA A 182 22.38 2.32 5.20
C ALA A 182 21.71 0.97 4.82
N LEU A 183 21.02 0.92 3.68
CA LEU A 183 20.46 -0.32 3.11
C LEU A 183 21.41 -1.04 2.13
N GLU A 184 22.65 -0.56 1.99
CA GLU A 184 23.66 -1.10 1.07
C GLU A 184 23.14 -1.19 -0.39
N LEU A 185 22.36 -0.20 -0.81
CA LEU A 185 21.82 -0.15 -2.16
C LEU A 185 22.86 0.41 -3.13
N PRO A 186 23.05 -0.22 -4.31
CA PRO A 186 24.03 0.23 -5.27
C PRO A 186 23.73 1.66 -5.73
N TRP A 187 24.79 2.44 -5.85
CA TRP A 187 24.74 3.79 -6.38
C TRP A 187 25.44 3.85 -7.74
N SER A 188 24.78 4.45 -8.73
CA SER A 188 25.38 4.73 -10.03
C SER A 188 24.83 6.02 -10.62
N LEU A 189 25.70 6.86 -11.19
CA LEU A 189 25.29 8.06 -11.91
C LEU A 189 24.31 7.76 -13.06
N PRO A 190 24.54 6.74 -13.91
CA PRO A 190 23.58 6.37 -14.95
C PRO A 190 22.24 5.89 -14.38
N GLY A 191 22.25 5.15 -13.27
CA GLY A 191 21.03 4.73 -12.56
C GLY A 191 20.22 5.91 -12.05
N ARG A 192 20.88 6.85 -11.35
CA ARG A 192 20.28 8.09 -10.84
C ARG A 192 19.70 8.96 -11.95
N ARG A 193 20.44 9.14 -13.05
CA ARG A 193 19.94 9.88 -14.23
C ARG A 193 18.69 9.23 -14.80
N ARG A 194 18.70 7.90 -14.99
CA ARG A 194 17.53 7.15 -15.48
C ARG A 194 16.32 7.27 -14.54
N ALA A 195 16.52 7.18 -13.23
CA ALA A 195 15.44 7.33 -12.25
C ALA A 195 14.83 8.73 -12.29
N ARG A 196 15.67 9.79 -12.34
CA ARG A 196 15.21 11.17 -12.49
C ARG A 196 14.47 11.39 -13.82
N TRP A 197 14.99 10.84 -14.91
CA TRP A 197 14.31 10.89 -16.21
C TRP A 197 12.96 10.19 -16.17
N ALA A 198 12.86 9.01 -15.55
CA ALA A 198 11.58 8.32 -15.38
C ALA A 198 10.59 9.17 -14.56
N LEU A 199 11.05 9.81 -13.49
CA LEU A 199 10.22 10.74 -12.72
C LEU A 199 9.74 11.92 -13.57
N LEU A 200 10.63 12.55 -14.36
CA LEU A 200 10.28 13.65 -15.27
C LEU A 200 9.26 13.21 -16.34
N VAL A 201 9.42 12.02 -16.90
CA VAL A 201 8.46 11.43 -17.85
C VAL A 201 7.11 11.21 -17.17
N LEU A 202 7.08 10.70 -15.94
CA LEU A 202 5.84 10.55 -15.17
C LEU A 202 5.19 11.90 -14.85
N ARG A 203 5.97 12.92 -14.50
CA ARG A 203 5.49 14.30 -14.29
C ARG A 203 4.83 14.84 -15.56
N ALA A 204 5.53 14.75 -16.68
CA ALA A 204 5.06 15.23 -17.97
C ALA A 204 3.79 14.49 -18.41
N TYR A 205 3.76 13.17 -18.23
CA TYR A 205 2.57 12.35 -18.49
C TYR A 205 1.38 12.78 -17.61
N GLY A 206 1.60 12.98 -16.31
CA GLY A 206 0.57 13.47 -15.39
C GLY A 206 0.03 14.84 -15.78
N ALA A 207 0.89 15.77 -16.17
CA ALA A 207 0.50 17.10 -16.65
C ALA A 207 -0.33 17.03 -17.95
N LEU A 208 0.08 16.17 -18.91
CA LEU A 208 -0.67 15.95 -20.15
C LEU A 208 -2.05 15.32 -19.88
N CYS A 209 -2.13 14.37 -18.95
CA CYS A 209 -3.40 13.79 -18.50
C CYS A 209 -4.34 14.82 -17.86
N GLY A 210 -3.79 15.84 -17.18
CA GLY A 210 -4.55 16.94 -16.59
C GLY A 210 -4.94 18.04 -17.59
N SER A 211 -4.40 18.02 -18.81
CA SER A 211 -4.72 19.02 -19.83
C SER A 211 -6.12 18.82 -20.41
N THR A 212 -6.83 19.92 -20.70
CA THR A 212 -8.16 19.90 -21.31
C THR A 212 -8.14 19.32 -22.73
N LEU A 213 -7.03 19.50 -23.45
CA LEU A 213 -6.87 19.08 -24.84
C LEU A 213 -6.47 17.60 -24.99
N PHE A 214 -5.51 17.13 -24.20
CA PHE A 214 -4.96 15.78 -24.35
C PHE A 214 -5.42 14.80 -23.28
N GLY A 215 -6.00 15.28 -22.17
CA GLY A 215 -6.32 14.46 -21.01
C GLY A 215 -7.27 13.30 -21.33
N GLY A 216 -8.38 13.58 -22.00
CA GLY A 216 -9.37 12.57 -22.38
C GLY A 216 -8.79 11.45 -23.27
N PRO A 217 -8.25 11.79 -24.45
CA PRO A 217 -7.65 10.81 -25.36
C PRO A 217 -6.49 10.03 -24.74
N LEU A 218 -5.58 10.69 -24.03
CA LEU A 218 -4.42 10.05 -23.40
C LEU A 218 -4.83 9.09 -22.28
N CYS A 219 -5.80 9.47 -21.45
CA CYS A 219 -6.34 8.58 -20.41
C CYS A 219 -7.07 7.38 -21.00
N TRP A 220 -7.81 7.57 -22.11
CA TRP A 220 -8.45 6.46 -22.82
C TRP A 220 -7.41 5.49 -23.39
N LEU A 221 -6.39 6.02 -24.09
CA LEU A 221 -5.32 5.21 -24.68
C LEU A 221 -4.57 4.44 -23.60
N HIS A 222 -4.18 5.09 -22.51
CA HIS A 222 -3.55 4.45 -21.37
C HIS A 222 -4.41 3.33 -20.81
N ARG A 223 -5.70 3.56 -20.52
CA ARG A 223 -6.60 2.50 -20.03
C ARG A 223 -6.74 1.34 -21.01
N SER A 224 -6.71 1.59 -22.31
CA SER A 224 -6.79 0.55 -23.33
C SER A 224 -5.49 -0.27 -23.42
N LEU A 225 -4.34 0.40 -23.39
CA LEU A 225 -3.02 -0.23 -23.34
C LEU A 225 -2.88 -1.09 -22.09
N MET A 226 -3.20 -0.56 -20.91
CA MET A 226 -3.07 -1.30 -19.66
C MET A 226 -4.00 -2.51 -19.61
N ARG A 227 -5.22 -2.41 -20.18
CA ARG A 227 -6.10 -3.58 -20.34
C ARG A 227 -5.49 -4.62 -21.28
N ALA A 228 -4.82 -4.20 -22.35
CA ALA A 228 -4.14 -5.13 -23.27
C ALA A 228 -2.94 -5.81 -22.59
N VAL A 229 -2.11 -5.06 -21.86
CA VAL A 229 -0.97 -5.59 -21.08
C VAL A 229 -1.45 -6.59 -20.03
N GLN A 230 -2.47 -6.23 -19.24
CA GLN A 230 -3.04 -7.13 -18.22
C GLN A 230 -3.57 -8.46 -18.81
N ARG A 231 -4.17 -8.41 -20.00
CA ARG A 231 -4.61 -9.61 -20.73
C ARG A 231 -3.43 -10.44 -21.25
N ALA A 232 -2.40 -9.78 -21.77
CA ALA A 232 -1.22 -10.43 -22.33
C ALA A 232 -0.34 -11.08 -21.25
N GLU A 233 -0.22 -10.45 -20.08
CA GLU A 233 0.56 -10.96 -18.94
C GLU A 233 -0.17 -12.00 -18.10
N GLY A 234 -1.43 -12.34 -18.41
CA GLY A 234 -2.19 -13.37 -17.69
C GLY A 234 -2.31 -13.06 -16.18
N VAL A 235 -2.51 -11.79 -15.83
CA VAL A 235 -2.57 -11.30 -14.44
C VAL A 235 -3.92 -11.66 -13.78
N GLU A 236 -4.33 -12.93 -13.86
CA GLU A 236 -5.20 -13.55 -12.87
C GLU A 236 -4.40 -14.12 -11.69
N THR A 237 -3.07 -14.18 -11.82
CA THR A 237 -2.16 -14.91 -10.91
C THR A 237 -1.76 -14.16 -9.64
N PHE A 238 -2.01 -12.85 -9.53
CA PHE A 238 -1.60 -12.07 -8.34
C PHE A 238 -2.69 -11.96 -7.25
N VAL A 239 -3.97 -11.94 -7.65
CA VAL A 239 -5.11 -11.72 -6.74
C VAL A 239 -6.08 -12.92 -6.67
N GLY A 240 -6.00 -13.85 -7.63
CA GLY A 240 -7.06 -14.83 -7.91
C GLY A 240 -7.03 -16.19 -7.19
N ARG A 241 -5.88 -16.73 -6.74
CA ARG A 241 -5.90 -18.05 -6.08
C ARG A 241 -6.30 -17.95 -4.61
N ARG A 242 -7.61 -18.03 -4.35
CA ARG A 242 -8.10 -18.53 -3.05
C ARG A 242 -7.65 -19.99 -2.92
N PRO A 243 -7.02 -20.43 -1.81
CA PRO A 243 -7.10 -21.84 -1.47
C PRO A 243 -8.58 -22.12 -1.20
N GLU A 244 -9.17 -23.00 -1.99
CA GLU A 244 -10.48 -23.56 -1.67
C GLU A 244 -10.38 -24.17 -0.27
N LEU A 245 -10.96 -23.47 0.70
CA LEU A 245 -11.46 -24.15 1.89
C LEU A 245 -12.56 -25.06 1.34
N GLN A 246 -12.23 -26.33 1.11
CA GLN A 246 -13.19 -27.41 0.94
C GLN A 246 -14.10 -27.38 2.17
N SER A 247 -15.18 -26.62 2.05
CA SER A 247 -16.32 -26.74 2.93
C SER A 247 -17.07 -27.95 2.41
N ALA A 248 -16.99 -29.03 3.18
CA ALA A 248 -17.92 -30.13 3.06
C ALA A 248 -19.33 -29.54 3.20
N SER A 249 -20.02 -29.39 2.07
CA SER A 249 -21.45 -29.18 2.03
C SER A 249 -22.10 -30.54 2.23
N ARG A 250 -22.93 -30.67 3.26
CA ARG A 250 -24.12 -31.52 3.23
C ARG A 250 -25.11 -31.01 4.27
N CYS A 251 -26.37 -30.98 3.84
CA CYS A 251 -27.59 -30.54 4.52
C CYS A 251 -27.79 -29.02 4.46
N GLY A 252 -28.74 -28.45 3.73
CA GLY A 252 -29.97 -28.98 3.11
C GLY A 252 -31.12 -28.01 3.45
N GLY A 253 -31.94 -27.62 2.47
CA GLY A 253 -33.27 -27.06 2.71
C GLY A 253 -33.51 -25.60 2.30
N GLY A 254 -34.00 -25.43 1.07
CA GLY A 254 -35.26 -24.75 0.71
C GLY A 254 -35.64 -23.36 1.27
N GLY A 255 -36.03 -22.46 0.36
CA GLY A 255 -36.93 -21.34 0.66
C GLY A 255 -36.69 -20.12 -0.19
N GLY A 256 -37.46 -19.95 -1.27
CA GLY A 256 -37.41 -18.76 -2.13
C GLY A 256 -38.13 -17.54 -1.56
N SER A 257 -37.80 -16.36 -2.07
CA SER A 257 -38.74 -15.27 -2.34
C SER A 257 -38.05 -14.17 -3.14
N SER A 258 -38.84 -13.52 -3.99
CA SER A 258 -38.45 -12.57 -5.00
C SER A 258 -38.44 -11.13 -4.48
N SER A 259 -37.78 -10.25 -5.26
CA SER A 259 -38.27 -8.93 -5.68
C SER A 259 -37.36 -7.71 -5.41
N ALA A 260 -37.53 -6.76 -6.34
CA ALA A 260 -37.21 -5.33 -6.30
C ALA A 260 -35.77 -4.89 -6.63
N SER A 261 -35.53 -4.81 -7.94
CA SER A 261 -34.64 -3.83 -8.59
C SER A 261 -35.01 -2.39 -8.20
N HIS A 262 -34.04 -1.63 -7.70
CA HIS A 262 -34.09 -0.17 -7.71
C HIS A 262 -32.85 0.37 -8.41
N SER A 263 -33.09 0.87 -9.62
CA SER A 263 -32.16 1.67 -10.41
C SER A 263 -32.17 3.11 -9.89
N THR A 264 -31.06 3.57 -9.32
CA THR A 264 -30.80 5.00 -9.15
C THR A 264 -29.68 5.42 -10.10
N SER A 265 -30.08 6.16 -11.13
CA SER A 265 -29.21 6.95 -12.00
C SER A 265 -28.55 8.08 -11.19
N ALA A 266 -27.22 8.11 -11.17
CA ALA A 266 -26.46 9.30 -10.78
C ALA A 266 -25.49 9.64 -11.92
N SER A 267 -25.79 10.77 -12.57
CA SER A 267 -25.01 11.46 -13.57
C SER A 267 -23.78 12.15 -12.95
N GLY A 268 -22.72 12.29 -13.76
CA GLY A 268 -21.75 13.39 -13.65
C GLY A 268 -20.62 13.27 -12.63
N GLY A 269 -19.46 12.78 -13.08
CA GLY A 269 -18.31 13.70 -13.18
C GLY A 269 -17.32 13.86 -12.01
N GLU A 270 -17.27 13.03 -10.97
CA GLU A 270 -16.14 13.07 -10.01
C GLU A 270 -15.48 11.70 -9.84
N VAL A 271 -14.31 11.56 -10.47
CA VAL A 271 -13.42 10.40 -10.28
C VAL A 271 -12.67 10.61 -8.96
N SER A 272 -13.26 10.12 -7.85
CA SER A 272 -12.68 10.06 -6.50
C SER A 272 -11.18 9.70 -6.53
N LEU A 273 -10.33 10.38 -5.76
CA LEU A 273 -8.90 10.07 -5.61
C LEU A 273 -8.66 8.57 -5.31
N ALA A 274 -9.57 7.91 -4.59
CA ALA A 274 -9.51 6.47 -4.36
C ALA A 274 -9.48 5.67 -5.67
N ARG A 275 -10.20 6.12 -6.71
CA ARG A 275 -10.20 5.55 -8.06
C ARG A 275 -8.93 5.88 -8.84
N ARG A 276 -8.28 7.03 -8.58
CA ARG A 276 -6.97 7.39 -9.17
C ARG A 276 -5.83 6.61 -8.52
N VAL A 277 -5.81 6.49 -7.19
CA VAL A 277 -4.89 5.64 -6.44
C VAL A 277 -5.08 4.17 -6.81
N TYR A 278 -6.31 3.69 -6.92
CA TYR A 278 -6.61 2.35 -7.43
C TYR A 278 -6.11 2.14 -8.86
N SER A 279 -6.19 3.15 -9.73
CA SER A 279 -5.62 3.06 -11.07
C SER A 279 -4.09 2.99 -11.04
N ILE A 280 -3.41 3.73 -10.15
CA ILE A 280 -1.95 3.71 -10.02
C ILE A 280 -1.46 2.35 -9.49
N VAL A 281 -2.11 1.79 -8.46
CA VAL A 281 -1.77 0.45 -7.93
C VAL A 281 -1.96 -0.63 -9.00
N ARG A 282 -3.04 -0.55 -9.78
CA ARG A 282 -3.34 -1.52 -10.85
C ARG A 282 -2.47 -1.34 -12.12
N VAL A 283 -1.90 -0.15 -12.32
CA VAL A 283 -1.02 0.19 -13.44
C VAL A 283 0.42 -0.24 -13.17
N TRP A 284 0.83 -0.35 -11.91
CA TRP A 284 2.22 -0.65 -11.53
C TRP A 284 2.45 -2.02 -10.88
N GLY A 285 1.45 -2.90 -10.85
CA GLY A 285 1.63 -4.30 -10.46
C GLY A 285 2.31 -4.49 -9.10
N LEU A 286 1.95 -3.65 -8.12
CA LEU A 286 2.35 -3.77 -6.71
C LEU A 286 1.18 -4.34 -5.88
#